data_AF-A0A6P8HSA4-F1
#
_entry.id   AF-A0A6P8HSA4-F1
#
_cell.length_a   1.000
_cell.length_b   1.000
_cell.length_c   1.000
_cell.angle_alpha   90.00
_cell.angle_beta   90.00
_cell.angle_gamma   90.00
#
_symmetry.space_group_name_H-M   'P 1'
#
loop_
_entity.id
_entity.type
_entity.pdbx_description
1 polymer ?
#
loop_
_entity_poly.entity_id
_entity_poly.type
_entity_poly.pdbx_seq_one_letter_code
_entity_poly.pdbx_strand_id
1 'polypeptide(L)'
;MSTEARDLQSANEQGQEKQREFRSKKTPEYLKDYVDIPGQTRSNLGVVKNRRTILKGNLTKKINTIRKLTNERKSRRLINLTLKQLKEVWNKIEENHKEFENLCTEDEERQKADTWLLETQENLEQIELEVLEQLEERAEESASVVSAPSIADKVNEANSSVGGCILQQENENCDKNSDLNLSLKTSASIMRVKQAEREAQIAKLKVEQLKARFKLETEIEAQKAKMAAESSQLDAQMAIKEAEWEAARKEKEAELLLDGTSVGWGALKRTRMWAKRISALY
;
A
#
# COMPACT_ATOMS: atom_id res chain seq x y z
N MET A 1 21.53 -10.75 -9.76
CA MET A 1 20.70 -11.30 -8.66
C MET A 1 21.62 -11.55 -7.47
N SER A 2 21.45 -10.75 -6.42
CA SER A 2 22.36 -10.70 -5.26
C SER A 2 22.33 -12.03 -4.50
N THR A 3 23.46 -12.44 -3.93
CA THR A 3 23.61 -13.67 -3.13
C THR A 3 22.61 -13.75 -1.97
N GLU A 4 22.21 -12.61 -1.42
CA GLU A 4 21.18 -12.51 -0.36
C GLU A 4 19.79 -13.00 -0.79
N ALA A 5 19.43 -12.89 -2.08
CA ALA A 5 18.14 -13.39 -2.57
C ALA A 5 18.12 -14.93 -2.63
N ARG A 6 19.27 -15.57 -2.89
CA ARG A 6 19.40 -17.03 -2.82
C ARG A 6 19.34 -17.54 -1.38
N ASP A 7 19.95 -16.82 -0.46
CA ASP A 7 20.00 -17.24 0.95
C ASP A 7 18.62 -17.15 1.62
N LEU A 8 17.80 -16.13 1.28
CA LEU A 8 16.43 -16.02 1.76
C LEU A 8 15.49 -17.07 1.15
N GLN A 9 15.71 -17.44 -0.12
CA GLN A 9 14.94 -18.48 -0.80
C GLN A 9 15.27 -19.87 -0.25
N SER A 10 16.55 -20.12 0.04
CA SER A 10 17.01 -21.38 0.66
C SER A 10 16.57 -21.50 2.13
N ALA A 11 16.51 -20.39 2.88
CA ALA A 11 15.97 -20.39 4.24
C ALA A 11 14.45 -20.65 4.28
N ASN A 12 13.70 -20.16 3.28
CA ASN A 12 12.25 -20.41 3.16
C ASN A 12 11.97 -21.87 2.77
N GLU A 13 12.78 -22.44 1.87
CA GLU A 13 12.71 -23.86 1.50
C GLU A 13 13.03 -24.78 2.70
N GLN A 14 14.06 -24.47 3.49
CA GLN A 14 14.38 -25.23 4.71
C GLN A 14 13.31 -25.11 5.81
N GLY A 15 12.64 -23.95 5.91
CA GLY A 15 11.52 -23.74 6.83
C GLY A 15 10.28 -24.56 6.44
N GLN A 16 9.99 -24.64 5.13
CA GLN A 16 8.91 -25.46 4.61
C GLN A 16 9.21 -26.96 4.70
N GLU A 17 10.46 -27.37 4.48
CA GLU A 17 10.87 -28.77 4.57
C GLU A 17 10.77 -29.28 6.01
N LYS A 18 11.17 -28.48 7.00
CA LYS A 18 11.01 -28.83 8.43
C LYS A 18 9.54 -28.91 8.85
N GLN A 19 8.65 -28.08 8.31
CA GLN A 19 7.20 -28.22 8.55
C GLN A 19 6.60 -29.46 7.88
N ARG A 20 7.06 -29.83 6.67
CA ARG A 20 6.65 -31.06 5.98
C ARG A 20 7.15 -32.30 6.72
N GLU A 21 8.38 -32.27 7.22
CA GLU A 21 8.97 -33.37 7.99
C GLU A 21 8.26 -33.55 9.35
N PHE A 22 7.85 -32.46 10.01
CA PHE A 22 7.10 -32.52 11.27
C PHE A 22 5.66 -33.03 11.08
N ARG A 23 5.01 -32.72 9.95
CA ARG A 23 3.69 -33.29 9.58
C ARG A 23 3.79 -34.76 9.17
N SER A 24 4.84 -35.15 8.46
CA SER A 24 5.10 -36.55 8.06
C SER A 24 5.31 -37.48 9.26
N LYS A 25 5.98 -37.02 10.32
CA LYS A 25 6.26 -37.82 11.52
C LYS A 25 5.06 -38.08 12.44
N LYS A 26 3.94 -37.35 12.29
CA LYS A 26 2.71 -37.54 13.09
C LYS A 26 1.56 -38.20 12.32
N THR A 27 1.74 -38.46 11.03
CA THR A 27 0.68 -39.05 10.20
C THR A 27 0.86 -40.57 10.20
N PRO A 28 -0.16 -41.35 10.60
CA PRO A 28 -0.10 -42.80 10.53
C PRO A 28 0.27 -43.27 9.12
N GLU A 29 1.12 -44.28 9.02
CA GLU A 29 1.79 -44.67 7.76
C GLU A 29 0.82 -45.02 6.63
N TYR A 30 -0.38 -45.48 6.96
CA TYR A 30 -1.47 -45.79 6.02
C TYR A 30 -2.21 -44.56 5.46
N LEU A 31 -1.91 -43.34 5.93
CA LEU A 31 -2.54 -42.08 5.50
C LEU A 31 -1.59 -41.19 4.69
N LYS A 32 -0.32 -41.57 4.51
CA LYS A 32 0.64 -40.81 3.70
C LYS A 32 0.23 -40.71 2.23
N ASP A 33 -0.47 -41.71 1.72
CA ASP A 33 -0.96 -41.76 0.33
C ASP A 33 -2.20 -40.89 0.08
N TYR A 34 -2.79 -40.30 1.14
CA TYR A 34 -3.99 -39.47 1.08
C TYR A 34 -3.73 -37.97 1.28
N VAL A 35 -2.48 -37.53 1.35
CA VAL A 35 -2.15 -36.13 1.70
C VAL A 35 -2.44 -35.15 0.55
N ASP A 36 -2.46 -35.62 -0.69
CA ASP A 36 -2.75 -34.78 -1.88
C ASP A 36 -3.97 -35.29 -2.63
N ILE A 37 -5.17 -35.12 -2.05
CA ILE A 37 -6.43 -35.33 -2.78
C ILE A 37 -6.74 -34.03 -3.55
N PRO A 38 -6.64 -33.99 -4.89
CA PRO A 38 -6.91 -32.78 -5.69
C PRO A 38 -8.32 -32.16 -5.50
N GLY A 39 -9.26 -32.87 -4.88
CA GLY A 39 -10.57 -32.35 -4.49
C GLY A 39 -10.56 -31.45 -3.23
N GLN A 40 -9.60 -31.61 -2.33
CA GLN A 40 -9.57 -30.89 -1.05
C GLN A 40 -9.11 -29.44 -1.23
N THR A 41 -8.17 -29.18 -2.14
CA THR A 41 -7.70 -27.85 -2.52
C THR A 41 -8.80 -27.04 -3.20
N ARG A 42 -9.58 -27.65 -4.10
CA ARG A 42 -10.78 -27.01 -4.70
C ARG A 42 -11.85 -26.70 -3.67
N SER A 43 -12.10 -27.61 -2.73
CA SER A 43 -13.02 -27.37 -1.60
C SER A 43 -12.56 -26.18 -0.76
N ASN A 44 -11.26 -26.10 -0.41
CA ASN A 44 -10.70 -25.03 0.40
C ASN A 44 -10.74 -23.67 -0.30
N LEU A 45 -10.43 -23.62 -1.62
CA LEU A 45 -10.54 -22.41 -2.41
C LEU A 45 -11.98 -21.88 -2.44
N GLY A 46 -12.97 -22.76 -2.57
CA GLY A 46 -14.39 -22.40 -2.47
C GLY A 46 -14.75 -21.77 -1.12
N VAL A 47 -14.25 -22.33 0.00
CA VAL A 47 -14.45 -21.76 1.33
C VAL A 47 -13.80 -20.39 1.47
N VAL A 48 -12.60 -20.18 0.92
CA VAL A 48 -11.92 -18.88 0.92
C VAL A 48 -12.69 -17.85 0.10
N LYS A 49 -13.16 -18.21 -1.12
CA LYS A 49 -13.98 -17.34 -1.97
C LYS A 49 -15.27 -16.90 -1.27
N ASN A 50 -15.96 -17.83 -0.60
CA ASN A 50 -17.17 -17.51 0.18
C ASN A 50 -16.89 -16.57 1.36
N ARG A 51 -15.84 -16.86 2.14
CA ARG A 51 -15.40 -15.97 3.24
C ARG A 51 -15.11 -14.57 2.72
N ARG A 52 -14.42 -14.46 1.59
CA ARG A 52 -14.12 -13.19 0.94
C ARG A 52 -15.40 -12.42 0.64
N THR A 53 -16.36 -13.01 -0.05
CA THR A 53 -17.65 -12.37 -0.40
C THR A 53 -18.38 -11.82 0.82
N ILE A 54 -18.40 -12.57 1.92
CA ILE A 54 -19.02 -12.13 3.19
C ILE A 54 -18.27 -10.92 3.76
N LEU A 55 -16.93 -10.98 3.81
CA LEU A 55 -16.10 -9.90 4.30
C LEU A 55 -16.23 -8.64 3.45
N LYS A 56 -16.30 -8.76 2.11
CA LYS A 56 -16.58 -7.64 1.19
C LYS A 56 -17.88 -6.93 1.58
N GLY A 57 -18.97 -7.70 1.71
CA GLY A 57 -20.27 -7.15 2.09
C GLY A 57 -20.26 -6.48 3.46
N ASN A 58 -19.52 -7.01 4.43
CA ASN A 58 -19.35 -6.40 5.75
C ASN A 58 -18.57 -5.07 5.67
N LEU A 59 -17.48 -5.04 4.90
CA LEU A 59 -16.68 -3.84 4.69
C LEU A 59 -17.51 -2.72 4.07
N THR A 60 -18.24 -3.00 2.99
CA THR A 60 -19.12 -2.02 2.34
C THR A 60 -20.18 -1.47 3.31
N LYS A 61 -20.78 -2.33 4.14
CA LYS A 61 -21.74 -1.90 5.17
C LYS A 61 -21.09 -0.95 6.18
N LYS A 62 -19.88 -1.24 6.65
CA LYS A 62 -19.16 -0.38 7.60
C LYS A 62 -18.76 0.97 6.98
N ILE A 63 -18.27 0.96 5.74
CA ILE A 63 -17.99 2.16 4.95
C ILE A 63 -19.22 3.06 4.87
N ASN A 64 -20.36 2.51 4.46
CA ASN A 64 -21.61 3.27 4.34
C ASN A 64 -22.11 3.77 5.70
N THR A 65 -21.90 2.99 6.76
CA THR A 65 -22.22 3.41 8.13
C THR A 65 -21.38 4.61 8.54
N ILE A 66 -20.06 4.60 8.27
CA ILE A 66 -19.18 5.72 8.60
C ILE A 66 -19.60 6.96 7.83
N ARG A 67 -19.77 6.89 6.50
CA ARG A 67 -20.25 8.03 5.70
C ARG A 67 -21.56 8.60 6.24
N LYS A 68 -22.50 7.74 6.64
CA LYS A 68 -23.76 8.18 7.27
C LYS A 68 -23.52 8.89 8.61
N LEU A 69 -22.68 8.33 9.49
CA LEU A 69 -22.38 8.93 10.80
C LEU A 69 -21.66 10.29 10.66
N THR A 70 -20.76 10.37 9.69
CA THR A 70 -20.01 11.56 9.27
C THR A 70 -20.98 12.63 8.75
N ASN A 71 -21.83 12.31 7.78
CA ASN A 71 -22.85 13.22 7.24
C ASN A 71 -23.88 13.69 8.28
N GLU A 72 -24.29 12.81 9.19
CA GLU A 72 -25.20 13.17 10.31
C GLU A 72 -24.49 13.89 11.47
N ARG A 73 -23.21 14.27 11.31
CA ARG A 73 -22.37 14.97 12.30
C ARG A 73 -22.42 14.34 13.69
N LYS A 74 -22.43 13.00 13.75
CA LYS A 74 -22.52 12.25 15.01
C LYS A 74 -21.29 12.47 15.89
N SER A 75 -21.35 11.91 17.11
CA SER A 75 -20.24 12.04 18.06
C SER A 75 -18.95 11.42 17.50
N ARG A 76 -17.82 12.12 17.71
CA ARG A 76 -16.47 11.65 17.36
C ARG A 76 -16.16 10.25 17.89
N ARG A 77 -16.65 9.93 19.10
CA ARG A 77 -16.48 8.60 19.71
C ARG A 77 -17.10 7.49 18.88
N LEU A 78 -18.31 7.71 18.37
CA LEU A 78 -19.03 6.71 17.56
C LEU A 78 -18.38 6.51 16.19
N ILE A 79 -17.92 7.59 15.56
CA ILE A 79 -17.19 7.54 14.28
C ILE A 79 -15.87 6.77 14.47
N ASN A 80 -15.07 7.11 15.48
CA ASN A 80 -13.79 6.43 15.77
C ASN A 80 -13.98 4.94 16.10
N LEU A 81 -15.03 4.59 16.87
CA LEU A 81 -15.35 3.20 17.16
C LEU A 81 -15.66 2.42 15.88
N THR A 82 -16.45 3.02 14.97
CA THR A 82 -16.83 2.38 13.71
C THR A 82 -15.63 2.25 12.77
N LEU A 83 -14.76 3.27 12.71
CA LEU A 83 -13.48 3.20 11.98
C LEU A 83 -12.57 2.09 12.51
N LYS A 84 -12.46 1.93 13.83
CA LYS A 84 -11.68 0.81 14.41
C LYS A 84 -12.22 -0.54 13.96
N GLN A 85 -13.55 -0.72 14.00
CA GLN A 85 -14.17 -1.95 13.52
C GLN A 85 -14.01 -2.15 12.00
N LEU A 86 -13.94 -1.06 11.22
CA LEU A 86 -13.66 -1.13 9.78
C LEU A 86 -12.24 -1.68 9.55
N LYS A 87 -11.24 -1.16 10.27
CA LYS A 87 -9.85 -1.66 10.23
C LYS A 87 -9.75 -3.13 10.62
N GLU A 88 -10.50 -3.57 11.63
CA GLU A 88 -10.54 -4.99 12.00
C GLU A 88 -11.11 -5.89 10.88
N VAL A 89 -12.13 -5.41 10.13
CA VAL A 89 -12.65 -6.13 8.97
C VAL A 89 -11.65 -6.12 7.82
N TRP A 90 -10.96 -5.00 7.61
CA TRP A 90 -9.92 -4.88 6.60
C TRP A 90 -8.77 -5.87 6.83
N ASN A 91 -8.25 -5.96 8.06
CA ASN A 91 -7.18 -6.91 8.39
C ASN A 91 -7.59 -8.37 8.09
N LYS A 92 -8.85 -8.72 8.37
CA LYS A 92 -9.39 -10.06 8.04
C LYS A 92 -9.47 -10.30 6.53
N ILE A 93 -9.73 -9.25 5.75
CA ILE A 93 -9.72 -9.33 4.29
C ILE A 93 -8.30 -9.56 3.78
N GLU A 94 -7.30 -8.84 4.31
CA GLU A 94 -5.90 -9.05 3.94
C GLU A 94 -5.41 -10.46 4.28
N GLU A 95 -5.73 -10.99 5.47
CA GLU A 95 -5.42 -12.36 5.85
C GLU A 95 -6.08 -13.38 4.92
N ASN A 96 -7.37 -13.17 4.61
CA ASN A 96 -8.09 -14.04 3.70
C ASN A 96 -7.55 -13.96 2.25
N HIS A 97 -7.07 -12.79 1.83
CA HIS A 97 -6.45 -12.59 0.52
C HIS A 97 -5.11 -13.33 0.41
N LYS A 98 -4.27 -13.33 1.46
CA LYS A 98 -3.05 -14.15 1.51
C LYS A 98 -3.37 -15.65 1.42
N GLU A 99 -4.42 -16.11 2.10
CA GLU A 99 -4.90 -17.50 1.98
C GLU A 99 -5.39 -17.81 0.56
N PHE A 100 -6.07 -16.85 -0.08
CA PHE A 100 -6.52 -16.96 -1.47
C PHE A 100 -5.36 -17.04 -2.45
N GLU A 101 -4.35 -16.19 -2.34
CA GLU A 101 -3.15 -16.20 -3.18
C GLU A 101 -2.45 -17.57 -3.12
N ASN A 102 -2.29 -18.14 -1.92
CA ASN A 102 -1.64 -19.44 -1.75
C ASN A 102 -2.41 -20.60 -2.40
N LEU A 103 -3.74 -20.51 -2.50
CA LEU A 103 -4.59 -21.58 -3.02
C LEU A 103 -4.98 -21.38 -4.50
N CYS A 104 -4.97 -20.14 -4.99
CA CYS A 104 -5.38 -19.78 -6.34
C CYS A 104 -4.20 -19.95 -7.31
N THR A 105 -4.31 -20.92 -8.21
CA THR A 105 -3.32 -21.17 -9.28
C THR A 105 -3.65 -20.43 -10.58
N GLU A 106 -4.86 -19.85 -10.68
CA GLU A 106 -5.31 -19.10 -11.86
C GLU A 106 -4.87 -17.64 -11.75
N ASP A 107 -3.99 -17.20 -12.66
CA ASP A 107 -3.40 -15.86 -12.64
C ASP A 107 -4.45 -14.75 -12.87
N GLU A 108 -5.44 -14.97 -13.74
CA GLU A 108 -6.50 -13.97 -13.99
C GLU A 108 -7.37 -13.73 -12.76
N GLU A 109 -7.75 -14.80 -12.04
CA GLU A 109 -8.54 -14.67 -10.81
C GLU A 109 -7.73 -13.99 -9.71
N ARG A 110 -6.41 -14.27 -9.64
CA ARG A 110 -5.50 -13.59 -8.71
C ARG A 110 -5.37 -12.11 -9.05
N GLN A 111 -5.16 -11.73 -10.31
CA GLN A 111 -5.10 -10.32 -10.71
C GLN A 111 -6.39 -9.56 -10.38
N LYS A 112 -7.56 -10.13 -10.69
CA LYS A 112 -8.86 -9.53 -10.30
C LYS A 112 -8.98 -9.38 -8.78
N ALA A 113 -8.42 -10.33 -8.03
CA ALA A 113 -8.40 -10.27 -6.59
C ALA A 113 -7.54 -9.09 -6.09
N ASP A 114 -6.35 -8.91 -6.65
CA ASP A 114 -5.39 -7.88 -6.27
C ASP A 114 -5.90 -6.49 -6.63
N THR A 115 -6.44 -6.31 -7.85
CA THR A 115 -7.05 -5.05 -8.28
C THR A 115 -8.16 -4.61 -7.31
N TRP A 116 -9.06 -5.53 -6.97
CA TRP A 116 -10.13 -5.21 -6.02
C TRP A 116 -9.59 -4.83 -4.63
N LEU A 117 -8.50 -5.48 -4.17
CA LEU A 117 -7.90 -5.16 -2.88
C LEU A 117 -7.33 -3.73 -2.91
N LEU A 118 -6.60 -3.36 -3.95
CA LEU A 118 -6.04 -2.01 -4.12
C LEU A 118 -7.13 -0.93 -4.19
N GLU A 119 -8.16 -1.12 -5.02
CA GLU A 119 -9.30 -0.19 -5.11
C GLU A 119 -9.99 -0.02 -3.75
N THR A 120 -10.10 -1.11 -2.99
CA THR A 120 -10.74 -1.08 -1.67
C THR A 120 -9.86 -0.36 -0.65
N GLN A 121 -8.55 -0.54 -0.71
CA GLN A 121 -7.60 0.18 0.13
C GLN A 121 -7.68 1.69 -0.11
N GLU A 122 -7.68 2.12 -1.37
CA GLU A 122 -7.82 3.53 -1.74
C GLU A 122 -9.14 4.12 -1.19
N ASN A 123 -10.24 3.39 -1.32
CA ASN A 123 -11.53 3.80 -0.75
C ASN A 123 -11.48 3.96 0.78
N LEU A 124 -10.73 3.11 1.49
CA LEU A 124 -10.57 3.20 2.94
C LEU A 124 -9.74 4.43 3.33
N GLU A 125 -8.63 4.68 2.63
CA GLU A 125 -7.78 5.84 2.84
C GLU A 125 -8.58 7.14 2.61
N GLN A 126 -9.40 7.18 1.56
CA GLN A 126 -10.26 8.34 1.29
C GLN A 126 -11.27 8.60 2.42
N ILE A 127 -11.91 7.56 2.96
CA ILE A 127 -12.85 7.70 4.08
C ILE A 127 -12.15 8.15 5.35
N GLU A 128 -10.93 7.66 5.60
CA GLU A 128 -10.13 8.12 6.75
C GLU A 128 -9.81 9.62 6.63
N LEU A 129 -9.45 10.09 5.44
CA LEU A 129 -9.21 11.51 5.18
C LEU A 129 -10.48 12.34 5.36
N GLU A 130 -11.61 11.93 4.77
CA GLU A 130 -12.90 12.61 4.90
C GLU A 130 -13.33 12.75 6.37
N VAL A 131 -13.12 11.70 7.18
CA VAL A 131 -13.41 11.75 8.61
C VAL A 131 -12.46 12.70 9.34
N LEU A 132 -11.17 12.72 9.00
CA LEU A 132 -10.20 13.61 9.65
C LEU A 132 -10.52 15.08 9.37
N GLU A 133 -10.82 15.42 8.12
CA GLU A 133 -11.21 16.79 7.70
C GLU A 133 -12.42 17.29 8.50
N GLN A 134 -13.50 16.50 8.57
CA GLN A 134 -14.69 16.90 9.35
C GLN A 134 -14.43 17.03 10.86
N LEU A 135 -13.51 16.25 11.40
CA LEU A 135 -13.13 16.34 12.81
C LEU A 135 -12.27 17.58 13.10
N GLU A 136 -11.52 18.06 12.11
CA GLU A 136 -10.73 19.29 12.18
C GLU A 136 -11.61 20.54 12.07
N GLU A 137 -12.52 20.60 11.09
CA GLU A 137 -13.50 21.69 10.95
C GLU A 137 -14.28 21.94 12.25
N ARG A 138 -14.69 20.87 12.94
CA ARG A 138 -15.42 20.96 14.21
C ARG A 138 -14.56 21.49 15.36
N ALA A 139 -13.25 21.25 15.34
CA ALA A 139 -12.34 21.78 16.36
C ALA A 139 -12.21 23.30 16.20
N GLU A 140 -12.14 23.80 14.96
CA GLU A 140 -12.05 25.23 14.64
C GLU A 140 -13.35 25.99 14.97
N GLU A 141 -14.52 25.43 14.64
CA GLU A 141 -15.82 26.00 15.03
C GLU A 141 -15.93 26.13 16.57
N SER A 142 -15.45 25.12 17.32
CA SER A 142 -15.49 25.15 18.79
C SER A 142 -14.47 26.11 19.43
N ALA A 143 -13.37 26.43 18.73
CA ALA A 143 -12.39 27.42 19.17
C ALA A 143 -12.86 28.86 18.89
N SER A 144 -13.66 29.08 17.84
CA SER A 144 -14.16 30.40 17.44
C SER A 144 -15.24 30.97 18.38
N VAL A 145 -15.96 30.15 19.15
CA VAL A 145 -17.08 30.62 19.99
C VAL A 145 -16.63 31.21 21.34
N VAL A 146 -15.34 31.13 21.70
CA VAL A 146 -14.82 31.63 22.99
C VAL A 146 -14.36 33.10 22.93
N SER A 147 -14.36 33.75 21.75
CA SER A 147 -14.07 35.19 21.61
C SER A 147 -15.33 36.01 21.40
N ALA A 148 -16.21 36.06 22.40
CA ALA A 148 -17.21 37.12 22.54
C ALA A 148 -16.79 38.02 23.72
N PRO A 149 -16.67 39.36 23.54
CA PRO A 149 -16.30 40.25 24.62
C PRO A 149 -17.47 40.34 25.61
N SER A 150 -17.22 40.01 26.87
CA SER A 150 -18.13 40.26 27.99
C SER A 150 -18.34 41.77 28.14
N ILE A 151 -19.44 42.29 27.58
CA ILE A 151 -19.95 43.62 27.92
C ILE A 151 -20.71 43.47 29.24
N ALA A 152 -20.04 43.74 30.36
CA ALA A 152 -20.68 43.97 31.64
C ALA A 152 -19.82 44.93 32.45
N ASP A 153 -19.93 46.22 32.14
CA ASP A 153 -19.73 47.31 33.11
C ASP A 153 -20.41 48.57 32.62
N LYS A 154 -21.50 48.96 33.30
CA LYS A 154 -21.70 50.29 33.89
C LYS A 154 -23.05 50.36 34.59
N VAL A 155 -22.95 50.27 35.92
CA VAL A 155 -24.01 50.57 36.90
C VAL A 155 -24.23 52.08 36.93
N ASN A 156 -25.50 52.48 36.98
CA ASN A 156 -25.96 53.86 37.10
C ASN A 156 -25.70 54.44 38.50
N GLU A 157 -25.44 55.73 38.48
CA GLU A 157 -25.13 56.69 39.53
C GLU A 157 -26.37 57.08 40.36
N ALA A 158 -26.23 57.22 41.70
CA ALA A 158 -26.93 58.22 42.54
C ALA A 158 -26.51 58.16 44.04
N ASN A 159 -25.76 59.20 44.46
CA ASN A 159 -25.74 59.96 45.72
C ASN A 159 -26.14 59.33 47.08
N SER A 160 -25.27 59.48 48.09
CA SER A 160 -25.48 60.40 49.24
C SER A 160 -24.44 60.21 50.36
N SER A 161 -23.65 61.26 50.61
CA SER A 161 -23.46 61.95 51.90
C SER A 161 -22.82 61.27 53.14
N VAL A 162 -21.99 62.10 53.79
CA VAL A 162 -21.53 62.14 55.19
C VAL A 162 -20.24 61.39 55.57
N GLY A 163 -19.17 62.17 55.79
CA GLY A 163 -18.51 62.16 57.11
C GLY A 163 -17.07 61.60 57.21
N GLY A 164 -16.08 62.51 57.16
CA GLY A 164 -15.12 62.64 58.27
C GLY A 164 -13.81 61.82 58.28
N CYS A 165 -12.72 62.60 58.25
CA CYS A 165 -11.49 62.48 59.07
C CYS A 165 -10.32 61.55 58.64
N ILE A 166 -9.28 62.22 58.11
CA ILE A 166 -7.84 62.22 58.51
C ILE A 166 -7.20 60.89 58.95
N LEU A 167 -6.21 60.42 58.16
CA LEU A 167 -4.84 60.16 58.63
C LEU A 167 -3.89 59.93 57.45
N GLN A 168 -2.83 60.74 57.38
CA GLN A 168 -1.64 60.46 56.59
C GLN A 168 -0.93 59.24 57.17
N GLN A 169 -0.54 58.29 56.33
CA GLN A 169 0.54 57.37 56.65
C GLN A 169 1.31 57.02 55.38
N GLU A 170 2.55 57.51 55.35
CA GLU A 170 3.59 57.13 54.42
C GLU A 170 3.79 55.61 54.48
N ASN A 171 3.85 54.97 53.31
CA ASN A 171 4.48 53.66 53.17
C ASN A 171 5.04 53.54 51.75
N GLU A 172 6.36 53.66 51.68
CA GLU A 172 7.18 53.04 50.65
C GLU A 172 6.87 51.54 50.62
N ASN A 173 6.55 50.96 49.45
CA ASN A 173 7.36 49.87 48.87
C ASN A 173 6.73 49.16 47.67
N CYS A 174 7.63 48.88 46.71
CA CYS A 174 7.71 47.66 45.90
C CYS A 174 6.72 47.48 44.74
N ASP A 175 7.08 48.09 43.61
CA ASP A 175 6.85 47.51 42.27
C ASP A 175 7.41 46.08 42.21
N LYS A 176 6.53 45.08 42.27
CA LYS A 176 6.87 43.67 42.00
C LYS A 176 5.84 43.08 41.04
N ASN A 177 5.89 43.48 39.77
CA ASN A 177 5.09 42.82 38.71
C ASN A 177 5.81 42.70 37.35
N SER A 178 7.10 43.02 37.26
CA SER A 178 7.86 42.95 36.00
C SER A 178 8.47 41.57 35.69
N ASP A 179 8.72 40.72 36.68
CA ASP A 179 9.56 39.53 36.50
C ASP A 179 8.82 38.31 35.93
N LEU A 180 7.49 38.23 36.10
CA LEU A 180 6.69 37.11 35.56
C LEU A 180 6.50 37.22 34.04
N ASN A 181 6.51 38.43 33.48
CA ASN A 181 6.27 38.66 32.06
C ASN A 181 7.49 38.35 31.17
N LEU A 182 8.71 38.42 31.73
CA LEU A 182 9.95 38.12 31.03
C LEU A 182 10.19 36.60 30.94
N SER A 183 9.86 35.86 32.00
CA SER A 183 10.04 34.39 32.08
C SER A 183 9.13 33.63 31.10
N LEU A 184 7.87 34.05 30.96
CA LEU A 184 6.90 33.46 30.02
C LEU A 184 7.26 33.73 28.54
N LYS A 185 7.75 34.93 28.22
CA LYS A 185 8.19 35.27 26.85
C LYS A 185 9.45 34.50 26.44
N THR A 186 10.36 34.26 27.39
CA THR A 186 11.57 33.46 27.16
C THR A 186 11.24 31.97 26.96
N SER A 187 10.30 31.43 27.75
CA SER A 187 9.83 30.05 27.61
C SER A 187 9.08 29.79 26.29
N ALA A 188 8.21 30.72 25.87
CA ALA A 188 7.50 30.62 24.58
C ALA A 188 8.46 30.75 23.37
N SER A 189 9.51 31.54 23.49
CA SER A 189 10.55 31.68 22.44
C SER A 189 11.36 30.39 22.28
N ILE A 190 11.81 29.78 23.38
CA ILE A 190 12.55 28.51 23.37
C ILE A 190 11.69 27.37 22.79
N MET A 191 10.40 27.34 23.11
CA MET A 191 9.47 26.34 22.55
C MET A 191 9.31 26.48 21.04
N ARG A 192 9.25 27.72 20.51
CA ARG A 192 9.19 27.98 19.07
C ARG A 192 10.47 27.56 18.34
N VAL A 193 11.64 27.81 18.94
CA VAL A 193 12.93 27.36 18.37
C VAL A 193 13.00 25.83 18.31
N LYS A 194 12.64 25.14 19.40
CA LYS A 194 12.58 23.66 19.43
C LYS A 194 11.57 23.08 18.45
N GLN A 195 10.46 23.78 18.20
CA GLN A 195 9.47 23.40 17.20
C GLN A 195 10.02 23.54 15.77
N ALA A 196 10.66 24.68 15.47
CA ALA A 196 11.30 24.92 14.18
C ALA A 196 12.43 23.92 13.89
N GLU A 197 13.22 23.53 14.91
CA GLU A 197 14.25 22.49 14.77
C GLU A 197 13.67 21.12 14.41
N ARG A 198 12.54 20.74 15.01
CA ARG A 198 11.84 19.49 14.67
C ARG A 198 11.27 19.53 13.26
N GLU A 199 10.67 20.64 12.87
CA GLU A 199 10.14 20.84 11.52
C GLU A 199 11.25 20.79 10.46
N ALA A 200 12.41 21.39 10.74
CA ALA A 200 13.59 21.31 9.88
C ALA A 200 14.14 19.88 9.77
N GLN A 201 14.17 19.12 10.86
CA GLN A 201 14.57 17.70 10.84
C GLN A 201 13.59 16.86 10.02
N ILE A 202 12.29 17.08 10.16
CA ILE A 202 11.26 16.42 9.36
C ILE A 202 11.43 16.76 7.87
N ALA A 203 11.66 18.03 7.53
CA ALA A 203 11.91 18.45 6.16
C ALA A 203 13.15 17.78 5.57
N LYS A 204 14.25 17.69 6.35
CA LYS A 204 15.48 17.00 5.93
C LYS A 204 15.24 15.51 5.67
N LEU A 205 14.54 14.82 6.56
CA LEU A 205 14.18 13.41 6.39
C LEU A 205 13.30 13.20 5.16
N LYS A 206 12.33 14.09 4.89
CA LYS A 206 11.50 14.03 3.68
C LYS A 206 12.34 14.16 2.40
N VAL A 207 13.31 15.07 2.39
CA VAL A 207 14.23 15.23 1.24
C VAL A 207 15.08 13.98 1.04
N GLU A 208 15.59 13.37 2.11
CA GLU A 208 16.36 12.13 2.03
C GLU A 208 15.51 10.95 1.52
N GLN A 209 14.26 10.84 1.99
CA GLN A 209 13.30 9.84 1.49
C GLN A 209 13.00 10.02 0.01
N LEU A 210 12.80 11.26 -0.46
CA LEU A 210 12.57 11.54 -1.88
C LEU A 210 13.79 11.17 -2.74
N LYS A 211 15.00 11.47 -2.27
CA LYS A 211 16.23 11.05 -2.96
C LYS A 211 16.37 9.53 -3.04
N ALA A 212 16.07 8.82 -1.95
CA ALA A 212 16.12 7.36 -1.92
C ALA A 212 15.05 6.76 -2.85
N ARG A 213 13.83 7.30 -2.84
CA ARG A 213 12.74 6.87 -3.72
C ARG A 213 13.10 7.07 -5.19
N PHE A 214 13.63 8.24 -5.56
CA PHE A 214 14.04 8.50 -6.93
C PHE A 214 15.12 7.52 -7.41
N LYS A 215 16.12 7.22 -6.55
CA LYS A 215 17.16 6.24 -6.88
C LYS A 215 16.59 4.83 -7.11
N LEU A 216 15.64 4.40 -6.28
CA LEU A 216 14.97 3.11 -6.46
C LEU A 216 14.13 3.09 -7.74
N GLU A 217 13.42 4.17 -8.03
CA GLU A 217 12.58 4.29 -9.23
C GLU A 217 13.44 4.22 -10.50
N THR A 218 14.60 4.88 -10.52
CA THR A 218 15.55 4.77 -11.64
C THR A 218 16.10 3.36 -11.82
N GLU A 219 16.35 2.63 -10.72
CA GLU A 219 16.85 1.25 -10.78
C GLU A 219 15.77 0.28 -11.29
N ILE A 220 14.52 0.47 -10.86
CA ILE A 220 13.37 -0.30 -11.35
C ILE A 220 13.20 -0.08 -12.86
N GLU A 221 13.28 1.16 -13.33
CA GLU A 221 13.14 1.46 -14.76
C GLU A 221 14.28 0.85 -15.58
N ALA A 222 15.51 0.91 -15.08
CA ALA A 222 16.65 0.25 -15.70
C ALA A 222 16.48 -1.28 -15.75
N GLN A 223 15.98 -1.90 -14.69
CA GLN A 223 15.72 -3.35 -14.66
C GLN A 223 14.58 -3.75 -15.60
N LYS A 224 13.51 -2.96 -15.69
CA LYS A 224 12.42 -3.16 -16.66
C LYS A 224 12.93 -3.11 -18.10
N ALA A 225 13.74 -2.11 -18.43
CA ALA A 225 14.35 -1.99 -19.75
C ALA A 225 15.24 -3.19 -20.08
N LYS A 226 16.00 -3.70 -19.10
CA LYS A 226 16.81 -4.90 -19.26
C LYS A 226 15.97 -6.15 -19.52
N MET A 227 14.90 -6.36 -18.76
CA MET A 227 13.99 -7.50 -18.97
C MET A 227 13.29 -7.42 -20.34
N ALA A 228 12.90 -6.22 -20.79
CA ALA A 228 12.31 -6.05 -22.11
C ALA A 228 13.30 -6.41 -23.24
N ALA A 229 14.57 -6.01 -23.10
CA ALA A 229 15.62 -6.40 -24.05
C ALA A 229 15.87 -7.92 -24.06
N GLU A 230 15.93 -8.56 -22.89
CA GLU A 230 16.09 -10.02 -22.78
C GLU A 230 14.89 -10.77 -23.37
N SER A 231 13.66 -10.29 -23.14
CA SER A 231 12.44 -10.84 -23.75
C SER A 231 12.50 -10.75 -25.27
N SER A 232 12.85 -9.57 -25.81
CA SER A 232 12.97 -9.37 -27.25
C SER A 232 14.04 -10.28 -27.87
N GLN A 233 15.13 -10.53 -27.16
CA GLN A 233 16.17 -11.46 -27.59
C GLN A 233 15.68 -12.91 -27.61
N LEU A 234 14.89 -13.33 -26.61
CA LEU A 234 14.29 -14.67 -26.58
C LEU A 234 13.29 -14.85 -27.72
N ASP A 235 12.47 -13.84 -28.01
CA ASP A 235 11.52 -13.87 -29.13
C ASP A 235 12.26 -14.01 -30.48
N ALA A 236 13.36 -13.28 -30.67
CA ALA A 236 14.20 -13.42 -31.86
C ALA A 236 14.81 -14.83 -31.97
N GLN A 237 15.31 -15.40 -30.87
CA GLN A 237 15.85 -16.76 -30.87
C GLN A 237 14.79 -17.83 -31.18
N MET A 238 13.57 -17.64 -30.67
CA MET A 238 12.44 -18.52 -30.97
C MET A 238 12.05 -18.46 -32.45
N ALA A 239 11.99 -17.25 -33.02
CA ALA A 239 11.73 -17.06 -34.44
C ALA A 239 12.80 -17.71 -35.35
N ILE A 240 14.08 -17.59 -34.97
CA ILE A 240 15.18 -18.27 -35.69
C ILE A 240 14.99 -19.78 -35.64
N LYS A 241 14.75 -20.36 -34.45
CA LYS A 241 14.53 -21.80 -34.32
C LYS A 241 13.33 -22.27 -35.13
N GLU A 242 12.22 -21.55 -35.10
CA GLU A 242 11.03 -21.88 -35.88
C GLU A 242 11.31 -21.86 -37.39
N ALA A 243 12.04 -20.85 -37.88
CA ALA A 243 12.45 -20.77 -39.28
C ALA A 243 13.38 -21.93 -39.68
N GLU A 244 14.29 -22.37 -38.80
CA GLU A 244 15.14 -23.54 -39.03
C GLU A 244 14.32 -24.84 -39.10
N TRP A 245 13.39 -25.04 -38.16
CA TRP A 245 12.48 -26.20 -38.18
C TRP A 245 11.61 -26.23 -39.44
N GLU A 246 11.11 -25.08 -39.89
CA GLU A 246 10.34 -24.98 -41.12
C GLU A 246 11.20 -25.24 -42.37
N ALA A 247 12.44 -24.74 -42.40
CA ALA A 247 13.37 -25.00 -43.50
C ALA A 247 13.70 -26.50 -43.61
N ALA A 248 13.98 -27.18 -42.49
CA ALA A 248 14.25 -28.61 -42.46
C ALA A 248 13.05 -29.45 -42.93
N ARG A 249 11.84 -29.05 -42.51
CA ARG A 249 10.59 -29.66 -43.00
C ARG A 249 10.43 -29.50 -44.51
N LYS A 250 10.63 -28.29 -45.05
CA LYS A 250 10.55 -28.01 -46.50
C LYS A 250 11.64 -28.73 -47.30
N GLU A 251 12.83 -28.89 -46.74
CA GLU A 251 13.91 -29.69 -47.35
C GLU A 251 13.51 -31.17 -47.46
N LYS A 252 12.96 -31.75 -46.39
CA LYS A 252 12.45 -33.13 -46.40
C LYS A 252 11.27 -33.33 -47.35
N GLU A 253 10.35 -32.37 -47.43
CA GLU A 253 9.25 -32.37 -48.40
C GLU A 253 9.79 -32.30 -49.84
N ALA A 254 10.82 -31.48 -50.10
CA ALA A 254 11.44 -31.36 -51.41
C ALA A 254 12.21 -32.63 -51.81
N GLU A 255 12.89 -33.29 -50.87
CA GLU A 255 13.53 -34.60 -51.10
C GLU A 255 12.50 -35.65 -51.53
N LEU A 256 11.36 -35.75 -50.82
CA LEU A 256 10.28 -36.66 -51.18
C LEU A 256 9.67 -36.37 -52.57
N LEU A 257 9.65 -35.10 -53.00
CA LEU A 257 9.17 -34.70 -54.32
C LEU A 257 10.20 -34.97 -55.44
N LEU A 258 11.49 -34.89 -55.13
CA LEU A 258 12.61 -35.18 -56.05
C LEU A 258 12.68 -36.66 -56.42
N ASP A 259 12.31 -37.57 -55.49
CA ASP A 259 12.17 -39.00 -55.76
C ASP A 259 10.97 -39.33 -56.67
N GLY A 260 10.04 -38.37 -56.87
CA GLY A 260 8.85 -38.53 -57.70
C GLY A 260 8.90 -37.84 -59.06
N THR A 261 9.53 -36.66 -59.21
CA THR A 261 9.60 -35.93 -60.49
C THR A 261 10.77 -34.95 -60.54
N SER A 262 11.39 -34.82 -61.73
CA SER A 262 12.48 -33.91 -62.09
C SER A 262 12.10 -32.42 -61.98
N VAL A 263 11.84 -31.90 -60.78
CA VAL A 263 11.59 -30.46 -60.53
C VAL A 263 12.58 -29.90 -59.51
N GLY A 264 13.77 -29.59 -60.01
CA GLY A 264 14.41 -28.30 -59.79
C GLY A 264 15.07 -28.02 -58.44
N TRP A 265 16.34 -28.39 -58.34
CA TRP A 265 17.36 -27.87 -57.40
C TRP A 265 17.32 -26.35 -57.14
N GLY A 266 16.70 -25.56 -58.02
CA GLY A 266 16.51 -24.12 -57.86
C GLY A 266 15.55 -23.72 -56.73
N ALA A 267 14.52 -24.54 -56.42
CA ALA A 267 13.60 -24.25 -55.31
C ALA A 267 14.29 -24.42 -53.95
N LEU A 268 15.06 -25.51 -53.79
CA LEU A 268 15.84 -25.83 -52.59
C LEU A 268 16.90 -24.75 -52.28
N LYS A 269 17.58 -24.24 -53.31
CA LYS A 269 18.54 -23.13 -53.15
C LYS A 269 17.86 -21.84 -52.67
N ARG A 270 16.62 -21.57 -53.11
CA ARG A 270 15.88 -20.35 -52.72
C ARG A 270 15.43 -20.40 -51.26
N THR A 271 14.90 -21.53 -50.79
CA THR A 271 14.53 -21.70 -49.37
C THR A 271 15.74 -21.63 -48.46
N ARG A 272 16.86 -22.27 -48.83
CA ARG A 272 18.10 -22.20 -48.04
C ARG A 272 18.71 -20.79 -48.00
N MET A 273 18.62 -20.04 -49.10
CA MET A 273 19.03 -18.63 -49.10
C MET A 273 18.09 -17.73 -48.30
N TRP A 274 16.78 -17.99 -48.33
CA TRP A 274 15.81 -17.24 -47.52
C TRP A 274 16.05 -17.45 -46.02
N ALA A 275 16.25 -18.70 -45.57
CA ALA A 275 16.58 -19.01 -44.18
C ALA A 275 17.87 -18.32 -43.73
N LYS A 276 18.95 -18.39 -44.53
CA LYS A 276 20.20 -17.67 -44.25
C LYS A 276 20.04 -16.15 -44.16
N ARG A 277 19.12 -15.58 -44.95
CA ARG A 277 18.88 -14.15 -44.99
C ARG A 277 18.05 -13.69 -43.79
N ILE A 278 17.15 -14.51 -43.28
CA ILE A 278 16.46 -14.26 -42.00
C ILE A 278 17.43 -14.36 -40.82
N SER A 279 18.30 -15.37 -40.78
CA SER A 279 19.33 -15.49 -39.74
C SER A 279 20.38 -14.37 -39.76
N ALA A 280 20.45 -13.55 -40.82
CA ALA A 280 21.37 -12.42 -40.93
C ALA A 280 20.70 -11.08 -40.57
N LEU A 281 19.36 -11.05 -40.42
CA LEU A 281 18.57 -9.86 -40.08
C LEU A 281 18.24 -9.78 -38.59
N TYR A 282 18.44 -10.87 -37.85
CA TYR A 282 18.28 -11.00 -36.40
C TYR A 282 19.62 -11.39 -35.77
#